data_AF-A0A653K3G2-F1
#
_entry.id   AF-A0A653K3G2-F1
#
_cell.length_a   1.000
_cell.length_b   1.000
_cell.length_c   1.000
_cell.angle_alpha   90.00
_cell.angle_beta   90.00
_cell.angle_gamma   90.00
#
_symmetry.space_group_name_H-M   'P 1'
#
loop_
_entity.id
_entity.type
_entity.pdbx_description
1 polymer ?
#
loop_
_entity_poly.entity_id
_entity_poly.type
_entity_poly.pdbx_seq_one_letter_code
_entity_poly.pdbx_strand_id
1 'polypeptide(L)'
;MNIENTFKANAKQSLLTKIVELQSQIANGWGECIIPESSLDYSIKTIRTLLEEYVRLGLFSQEEMDEYWIFVNQSRRILRTRHAVEKLAQEVEKNKTNISESLKSASQDVINLVSQFRYPTEKLLKVKDKEAKADAEES
;
A
#
# COMPACT_ATOMS: atom_id res chain seq x y z
N MET A 1 24.86 20.35 11.24
CA MET A 1 24.17 19.26 10.52
C MET A 1 24.41 19.45 9.02
N ASN A 2 24.96 18.48 8.31
CA ASN A 2 25.33 18.60 6.89
C ASN A 2 24.06 18.70 6.01
N ILE A 3 24.01 19.64 5.06
CA ILE A 3 22.82 19.92 4.21
C ILE A 3 22.36 18.64 3.47
N GLU A 4 23.33 17.84 3.00
CA GLU A 4 23.08 16.56 2.34
C GLU A 4 22.34 15.55 3.26
N ASN A 5 22.73 15.49 4.53
CA ASN A 5 22.09 14.61 5.51
C ASN A 5 20.65 15.05 5.81
N THR A 6 20.40 16.35 5.85
CA THR A 6 19.04 16.89 6.03
C THR A 6 18.16 16.60 4.82
N PHE A 7 18.69 16.72 3.61
CA PHE A 7 17.97 16.37 2.38
C PHE A 7 17.60 14.89 2.35
N LYS A 8 18.57 13.99 2.58
CA LYS A 8 18.35 12.54 2.62
C LYS A 8 17.31 12.16 3.68
N ALA A 9 17.38 12.74 4.88
CA ALA A 9 16.38 12.51 5.92
C ALA A 9 14.96 12.93 5.48
N ASN A 10 14.81 14.10 4.86
CA ASN A 10 13.51 14.58 4.38
C ASN A 10 12.96 13.74 3.22
N ALA A 11 13.82 13.30 2.30
CA ALA A 11 13.43 12.43 1.19
C ALA A 11 12.94 11.06 1.70
N LYS A 12 13.67 10.46 2.64
CA LYS A 12 13.28 9.20 3.29
C LYS A 12 11.96 9.32 4.06
N GLN A 13 11.77 10.42 4.78
CA GLN A 13 10.51 10.70 5.48
C GLN A 13 9.34 10.86 4.51
N SER A 14 9.51 11.64 3.43
CA SER A 14 8.48 11.85 2.41
C SER A 14 8.05 10.53 1.75
N LEU A 15 9.02 9.67 1.44
CA LEU A 15 8.77 8.34 0.88
C LEU A 15 8.00 7.45 1.87
N LEU A 16 8.40 7.43 3.15
CA LEU A 16 7.69 6.69 4.19
C LEU A 16 6.25 7.17 4.34
N THR A 17 6.01 8.49 4.37
CA THR A 17 4.66 9.06 4.43
C THR A 17 3.79 8.57 3.28
N LYS A 18 4.29 8.63 2.03
CA LYS A 18 3.56 8.13 0.85
C LYS A 18 3.22 6.65 0.95
N ILE A 19 4.14 5.84 1.50
CA ILE A 19 3.91 4.41 1.70
C ILE A 19 2.85 4.16 2.76
N VAL A 20 2.88 4.90 3.88
CA VAL A 20 1.87 4.80 4.95
C VAL A 20 0.48 5.20 4.42
N GLU A 21 0.39 6.28 3.67
CA GLU A 21 -0.86 6.71 3.02
C GLU A 21 -1.41 5.62 2.09
N LEU A 22 -0.55 5.03 1.25
CA LEU A 22 -0.92 3.92 0.37
C LEU A 22 -1.42 2.70 1.18
N GLN A 23 -0.71 2.32 2.23
CA GLN A 23 -1.10 1.18 3.07
C GLN A 23 -2.45 1.42 3.76
N SER A 24 -2.69 2.63 4.26
CA SER A 24 -3.96 3.04 4.88
C SER A 24 -5.12 2.97 3.87
N GLN A 25 -4.92 3.49 2.65
CA GLN A 25 -5.91 3.43 1.58
C GLN A 25 -6.25 1.99 1.17
N ILE A 26 -5.26 1.11 1.14
CA ILE A 26 -5.46 -0.33 0.86
C ILE A 26 -6.15 -1.04 2.02
N ALA A 27 -5.80 -0.73 3.27
CA ALA A 27 -6.36 -1.37 4.47
C ALA A 27 -7.86 -1.10 4.64
N ASN A 28 -8.29 0.13 4.36
CA ASN A 28 -9.68 0.56 4.49
C ASN A 28 -10.56 0.19 3.27
N GLY A 29 -9.98 -0.50 2.28
CA GLY A 29 -10.54 -0.59 0.93
C GLY A 29 -11.58 -1.69 0.63
N TRP A 30 -12.02 -2.51 1.58
CA TRP A 30 -12.97 -3.59 1.26
C TRP A 30 -14.42 -3.17 1.51
N GLY A 31 -15.21 -3.08 0.44
CA GLY A 31 -16.67 -2.87 0.49
C GLY A 31 -17.15 -1.42 0.44
N GLU A 32 -16.36 -0.46 0.94
CA GLU A 32 -16.75 0.97 0.99
C GLU A 32 -15.80 1.90 0.19
N CYS A 33 -14.84 1.34 -0.53
CA CYS A 33 -13.77 2.12 -1.13
C CYS A 33 -14.23 2.91 -2.35
N ILE A 34 -14.42 4.22 -2.15
CA ILE A 34 -14.67 5.23 -3.17
C ILE A 34 -13.42 5.46 -4.06
N ILE A 35 -12.24 4.95 -3.68
CA ILE A 35 -10.99 5.17 -4.40
C ILE A 35 -10.87 4.18 -5.57
N PRO A 36 -10.78 4.67 -6.82
CA PRO A 36 -10.61 3.80 -7.99
C PRO A 36 -9.30 3.02 -7.95
N GLU A 37 -9.31 1.77 -8.43
CA GLU A 37 -8.11 0.92 -8.58
C GLU A 37 -6.99 1.66 -9.33
N SER A 38 -7.33 2.37 -10.40
CA SER A 38 -6.39 3.15 -11.21
C SER A 38 -5.64 4.21 -10.40
N SER A 39 -6.25 4.76 -9.35
CA SER A 39 -5.63 5.71 -8.44
C SER A 39 -4.60 5.03 -7.54
N LEU A 40 -4.92 3.85 -7.00
CA LEU A 40 -3.99 3.08 -6.16
C LEU A 40 -2.82 2.49 -6.96
N ASP A 41 -3.08 2.00 -8.18
CA ASP A 41 -2.04 1.54 -9.10
C ASP A 41 -1.11 2.69 -9.51
N TYR A 42 -1.66 3.90 -9.73
CA TYR A 42 -0.86 5.10 -9.97
C TYR A 42 0.02 5.46 -8.76
N SER A 43 -0.51 5.42 -7.54
CA SER A 43 0.27 5.67 -6.31
C SER A 43 1.41 4.67 -6.14
N ILE A 44 1.15 3.37 -6.37
CA ILE A 44 2.18 2.31 -6.36
C ILE A 44 3.28 2.60 -7.39
N LYS A 45 2.90 2.92 -8.64
CA LYS A 45 3.85 3.25 -9.71
C LYS A 45 4.69 4.47 -9.36
N THR A 46 4.07 5.51 -8.81
CA THR A 46 4.76 6.74 -8.42
C THR A 46 5.80 6.49 -7.34
N ILE A 47 5.44 5.76 -6.27
CA ILE A 47 6.37 5.42 -5.19
C ILE A 47 7.51 4.54 -5.72
N ARG A 48 7.18 3.57 -6.58
CA ARG A 48 8.17 2.72 -7.23
C ARG A 48 9.18 3.52 -8.07
N THR A 49 8.71 4.44 -8.91
CA THR A 49 9.58 5.30 -9.71
C THR A 49 10.47 6.17 -8.82
N LEU A 50 9.94 6.69 -7.70
CA LEU A 50 10.77 7.44 -6.75
C LEU A 50 11.88 6.59 -6.13
N LEU A 51 11.59 5.34 -5.76
CA LEU A 51 12.60 4.40 -5.25
C LEU A 51 13.69 4.12 -6.29
N GLU A 52 13.30 3.86 -7.54
CA GLU A 52 14.23 3.61 -8.65
C GLU A 52 15.13 4.83 -8.89
N GLU A 53 14.55 6.02 -8.93
CA GLU A 53 15.29 7.27 -9.13
C GLU A 53 16.24 7.60 -7.97
N TYR A 54 15.82 7.36 -6.74
CA TYR A 54 16.64 7.58 -5.55
C TYR A 54 17.89 6.70 -5.52
N VAL A 55 17.77 5.43 -5.93
CA VAL A 55 18.91 4.54 -6.10
C VAL A 55 19.75 4.95 -7.31
N ARG A 56 19.13 5.26 -8.45
CA ARG A 56 19.81 5.66 -9.70
C ARG A 56 20.68 6.91 -9.53
N LEU A 57 20.22 7.88 -8.73
CA LEU A 57 20.93 9.12 -8.44
C LEU A 57 22.01 8.94 -7.35
N GLY A 58 22.18 7.74 -6.78
CA GLY A 58 23.11 7.49 -5.68
C GLY A 58 22.73 8.18 -4.37
N LEU A 59 21.46 8.60 -4.23
CA LEU A 59 20.98 9.25 -3.01
C LEU A 59 20.87 8.25 -1.85
N PHE A 60 20.55 7.00 -2.16
CA PHE A 60 20.49 5.89 -1.21
C PHE A 60 20.99 4.61 -1.88
N SER A 61 21.55 3.69 -1.10
CA SER A 61 21.88 2.35 -1.57
C SER A 61 20.63 1.50 -1.81
N GLN A 62 20.78 0.40 -2.55
CA GLN A 62 19.71 -0.57 -2.72
C GLN A 62 19.26 -1.13 -1.36
N GLU A 63 20.22 -1.48 -0.49
CA GLU A 63 19.97 -2.01 0.86
C GLU A 63 19.18 -1.04 1.74
N GLU A 64 19.47 0.26 1.65
CA GLU A 64 18.73 1.31 2.36
C GLU A 64 17.27 1.43 1.90
N MET A 65 16.97 0.97 0.68
CA MET A 65 15.65 1.05 0.05
C MET A 65 14.85 -0.25 0.09
N ASP A 66 15.47 -1.38 0.43
CA ASP A 66 14.84 -2.71 0.36
C ASP A 66 13.57 -2.84 1.20
N GLU A 67 13.53 -2.22 2.38
CA GLU A 67 12.34 -2.24 3.23
C GLU A 67 11.15 -1.55 2.56
N TYR A 68 11.38 -0.39 1.93
CA TYR A 68 10.37 0.34 1.17
C TYR A 68 9.89 -0.47 -0.05
N TRP A 69 10.80 -1.16 -0.73
CA TRP A 69 10.48 -2.06 -1.82
C TRP A 69 9.56 -3.20 -1.38
N ILE A 70 9.81 -3.79 -0.21
CA ILE A 70 8.95 -4.83 0.37
C ILE A 70 7.54 -4.27 0.58
N PHE A 71 7.40 -3.08 1.17
CA PHE A 71 6.08 -2.50 1.41
C PHE A 71 5.30 -2.21 0.13
N VAL A 72 5.94 -1.61 -0.88
CA VAL A 72 5.31 -1.33 -2.18
C VAL A 72 4.88 -2.61 -2.89
N ASN A 73 5.71 -3.66 -2.83
CA ASN A 73 5.37 -4.96 -3.42
C ASN A 73 4.21 -5.66 -2.69
N GLN A 74 4.16 -5.55 -1.36
CA GLN A 74 3.01 -6.03 -0.58
C GLN A 74 1.73 -5.28 -0.96
N SER A 75 1.79 -3.94 -1.05
CA SER A 75 0.65 -3.11 -1.44
C SER A 75 0.09 -3.54 -2.79
N ARG A 76 0.98 -3.75 -3.77
CA ARG A 76 0.61 -4.22 -5.11
C ARG A 76 -0.03 -5.60 -5.10
N ARG A 77 0.49 -6.53 -4.30
CA ARG A 77 -0.09 -7.88 -4.18
C ARG A 77 -1.50 -7.83 -3.63
N ILE A 78 -1.71 -7.10 -2.52
CA ILE A 78 -3.04 -6.95 -1.90
C ILE A 78 -4.02 -6.32 -2.89
N LEU A 79 -3.62 -5.24 -3.59
CA LEU A 79 -4.48 -4.57 -4.57
C LEU A 79 -4.90 -5.50 -5.71
N ARG A 80 -3.96 -6.27 -6.27
CA ARG A 80 -4.25 -7.23 -7.35
C ARG A 80 -5.17 -8.36 -6.91
N THR A 81 -4.94 -8.88 -5.72
CA THR A 81 -5.76 -9.93 -5.12
C THR A 81 -7.19 -9.43 -4.91
N ARG A 82 -7.36 -8.20 -4.41
CA ARG A 82 -8.67 -7.54 -4.29
C ARG A 82 -9.37 -7.46 -5.66
N HIS A 83 -8.69 -6.95 -6.68
CA HIS A 83 -9.27 -6.83 -8.03
C HIS A 83 -9.73 -8.16 -8.62
N ALA A 84 -8.91 -9.20 -8.47
CA ALA A 84 -9.25 -10.53 -8.95
C ALA A 84 -10.56 -11.05 -8.31
N VAL A 85 -10.77 -10.74 -7.03
CA VAL A 85 -11.97 -11.13 -6.29
C VAL A 85 -13.19 -10.28 -6.63
N GLU A 86 -13.02 -8.97 -6.84
CA GLU A 86 -14.10 -8.11 -7.34
C GLU A 86 -14.59 -8.58 -8.71
N LYS A 87 -13.68 -8.97 -9.60
CA LYS A 87 -14.02 -9.60 -10.89
C LYS A 87 -14.74 -10.93 -10.72
N LEU A 88 -14.24 -11.81 -9.85
CA LEU A 88 -14.90 -13.08 -9.55
C LEU A 88 -16.33 -12.86 -9.04
N ALA A 89 -16.53 -11.92 -8.12
CA ALA A 89 -17.86 -11.58 -7.59
C ALA A 89 -18.80 -11.09 -8.70
N GLN A 90 -18.33 -10.20 -9.58
CA GLN A 90 -19.10 -9.74 -10.74
C GLN A 90 -19.45 -10.88 -11.70
N GLU A 91 -18.52 -11.80 -11.95
CA GLU A 91 -18.75 -12.96 -12.83
C GLU A 91 -19.74 -13.96 -12.23
N VAL A 92 -19.66 -14.22 -10.93
CA VAL A 92 -20.62 -15.07 -10.21
C VAL A 92 -22.02 -14.47 -10.27
N GLU A 93 -22.15 -13.17 -10.00
CA GLU A 93 -23.44 -12.48 -10.06
C GLU A 93 -24.02 -12.47 -11.49
N LYS A 94 -23.18 -12.18 -12.48
CA LYS A 94 -23.57 -12.19 -13.90
C LYS A 94 -24.05 -13.56 -14.37
N ASN A 95 -23.46 -14.65 -13.85
CA ASN A 95 -23.77 -16.01 -14.27
C ASN A 95 -24.58 -16.82 -13.26
N LYS A 96 -25.17 -16.18 -12.24
CA LYS A 96 -25.82 -16.84 -11.09
C LYS A 96 -26.91 -17.86 -11.45
N THR A 97 -27.49 -17.79 -12.64
CA THR A 97 -28.49 -18.75 -13.13
C THR A 97 -27.88 -19.91 -13.93
N ASN A 98 -26.64 -19.77 -14.39
CA ASN A 98 -25.99 -20.65 -15.37
C ASN A 98 -24.85 -21.50 -14.78
N ILE A 99 -24.46 -21.24 -13.53
CA ILE A 99 -23.43 -21.99 -12.82
C ILE A 99 -24.04 -22.92 -11.77
N SER A 100 -23.39 -24.05 -11.52
CA SER A 100 -23.81 -25.02 -10.51
C SER A 100 -23.73 -24.45 -9.11
N GLU A 101 -24.57 -24.94 -8.20
CA GLU A 101 -24.63 -24.48 -6.82
C GLU A 101 -23.30 -24.70 -6.07
N SER A 102 -22.60 -25.80 -6.37
CA SER A 102 -21.25 -26.07 -5.87
C SER A 102 -20.24 -24.99 -6.27
N LEU A 103 -20.33 -24.48 -7.51
CA LEU A 103 -19.41 -23.46 -8.00
C LEU A 103 -19.71 -22.10 -7.39
N LYS A 104 -21.00 -21.79 -7.16
CA LYS A 104 -21.41 -20.58 -6.42
C LYS A 104 -20.86 -20.60 -5.01
N SER A 105 -21.05 -21.71 -4.29
CA SER A 105 -20.56 -21.87 -2.91
C SER A 105 -19.05 -21.71 -2.84
N ALA A 106 -18.29 -22.44 -3.67
CA ALA A 106 -16.84 -22.33 -3.69
C ALA A 106 -16.34 -20.92 -4.05
N SER A 107 -17.00 -20.24 -4.99
CA SER A 107 -16.64 -18.86 -5.35
C SER A 107 -16.95 -17.89 -4.21
N GLN A 108 -18.07 -18.07 -3.51
CA GLN A 108 -18.43 -17.25 -2.35
C GLN A 108 -17.46 -17.48 -1.18
N ASP A 109 -17.00 -18.72 -0.97
CA ASP A 109 -15.97 -19.05 0.03
C ASP A 109 -14.65 -18.33 -0.27
N VAL A 110 -14.22 -18.35 -1.55
CA VAL A 110 -13.03 -17.61 -1.99
C VAL A 110 -13.20 -16.11 -1.78
N ILE A 111 -14.35 -15.54 -2.17
CA ILE A 111 -14.65 -14.12 -1.97
C ILE A 111 -14.58 -13.78 -0.47
N ASN A 112 -15.22 -14.57 0.39
CA ASN A 112 -15.24 -14.34 1.83
C ASN A 112 -13.85 -14.42 2.46
N LEU A 113 -13.08 -15.44 2.11
CA LEU A 113 -11.72 -15.67 2.63
C LEU A 113 -10.77 -14.55 2.22
N VAL A 114 -10.83 -14.12 0.96
CA VAL A 114 -9.96 -13.07 0.46
C VAL A 114 -10.42 -11.68 0.90
N SER A 115 -11.72 -11.48 1.20
CA SER A 115 -12.23 -10.22 1.78
C SER A 115 -11.63 -9.89 3.16
N GLN A 116 -11.04 -10.89 3.80
CA GLN A 116 -10.28 -10.77 5.04
C GLN A 116 -8.79 -10.49 4.80
N PHE A 117 -8.30 -10.63 3.56
CA PHE A 117 -6.93 -10.34 3.18
C PHE A 117 -6.72 -8.82 3.08
N ARG A 118 -6.33 -8.24 4.22
CA ARG A 118 -6.03 -6.81 4.39
C ARG A 118 -4.65 -6.67 5.01
N TYR A 119 -4.11 -5.45 4.98
CA TYR A 119 -3.07 -5.11 5.96
C TYR A 119 -3.64 -5.33 7.36
N PRO A 120 -2.96 -6.08 8.25
CA PRO A 120 -3.29 -6.03 9.66
C PRO A 120 -3.09 -4.59 10.11
N THR A 121 -4.14 -3.93 10.58
CA THR A 121 -4.12 -2.50 10.93
C THR A 121 -3.04 -2.19 11.96
N GLU A 122 -2.73 -3.16 12.81
CA GLU A 122 -1.66 -3.14 13.83
C GLU A 122 -0.23 -3.20 13.24
N LYS A 123 -0.07 -3.72 12.01
CA LYS A 123 1.20 -3.84 11.29
C LYS A 123 1.41 -2.73 10.25
N LEU A 124 0.49 -1.76 10.18
CA LEU A 124 0.69 -0.58 9.34
C LEU A 124 1.91 0.18 9.83
N LEU A 125 2.76 0.60 8.89
CA LEU A 125 3.83 1.52 9.22
C LEU A 125 3.22 2.79 9.81
N LYS A 126 3.80 3.26 10.91
CA LYS A 126 3.47 4.57 11.46
C LYS A 126 4.59 5.52 11.11
N VAL A 127 4.25 6.63 10.49
CA VAL A 127 5.18 7.76 10.46
C VAL A 127 5.30 8.21 11.92
N LYS A 128 6.51 8.18 12.50
CA LYS A 128 6.71 8.90 13.75
C LYS A 128 6.49 10.37 13.41
N ASP A 129 5.41 10.95 13.94
CA ASP A 129 5.26 12.40 13.98
C ASP A 129 6.55 12.94 14.57
N LYS A 130 7.14 13.93 13.88
CA LYS A 130 8.31 14.62 14.39
C LYS A 130 8.00 15.01 15.83
N GLU A 131 8.75 14.47 16.78
CA GLU A 131 8.79 14.98 18.14
C GLU A 131 8.85 16.50 18.03
N ALA A 132 7.93 17.14 18.75
CA ALA A 132 7.83 18.58 18.84
C ALA A 132 9.23 19.16 19.07
N LYS A 133 9.75 19.88 18.07
CA LYS A 133 10.76 20.88 18.34
C LYS A 133 10.06 22.05 19.04
N ALA A 134 9.89 21.93 20.34
CA ALA A 134 9.64 23.04 21.23
C ALA A 134 10.27 22.70 22.59
N ASP A 135 11.10 23.63 23.05
CA ASP A 135 11.63 23.78 24.42
C ASP A 135 12.88 22.99 24.81
N ALA A 136 14.03 23.43 24.28
CA ALA A 136 15.32 23.36 24.99
C ALA A 136 16.30 24.48 24.54
N GLU A 137 15.78 25.67 24.22
CA GLU A 137 16.58 26.90 24.11
C GLU A 137 15.89 28.02 24.90
N GLU A 138 15.74 27.82 26.20
CA GLU A 138 15.61 28.90 27.20
C GLU A 138 15.72 28.28 28.60
N SER A 139 16.96 28.09 29.08
CA SER A 139 17.39 28.15 30.49
C SER A 139 18.89 28.01 30.60
#